data_AF-A0A9Q0XPX9-F1
#
_entry.id   AF-A0A9Q0XPX9-F1
#
_cell.length_a   1.000
_cell.length_b   1.000
_cell.length_c   1.000
_cell.angle_alpha   90.00
_cell.angle_beta   90.00
_cell.angle_gamma   90.00
#
_symmetry.space_group_name_H-M   'P 1'
#
loop_
_entity.id
_entity.type
_entity.pdbx_description
1 polymer ?
#
loop_
_entity_poly.entity_id
_entity_poly.type
_entity_poly.pdbx_seq_one_letter_code
_entity_poly.pdbx_strand_id
1 'polypeptide(L)'
;MKMTTQCSHPGSNWSKELIKDAILDNDFMKNLELSQIQEIVDCMYPVEYGKDSCIIKEGDVGSLVYVMEVISAEREKIRVNYG
;
A
#
# COMPACT_ATOMS: atom_id res chain seq x y z
N MET A 1 -3.33 0.89 12.03
CA MET A 1 -3.32 0.97 10.56
C MET A 1 -1.98 0.41 10.12
N LYS A 2 -1.92 -0.83 9.60
CA LYS A 2 -0.66 -1.28 9.00
C LYS A 2 -0.74 -0.97 7.52
N MET A 3 0.31 -0.33 7.04
CA MET A 3 0.40 0.14 5.68
C MET A 3 1.54 -0.63 5.01
N THR A 4 1.22 -1.40 3.96
CA THR A 4 2.18 -2.33 3.37
C THR A 4 2.39 -2.02 1.91
N THR A 5 3.64 -2.09 1.47
CA THR A 5 4.03 -1.86 0.08
C THR A 5 4.45 -3.18 -0.57
N GLN A 6 3.94 -3.48 -1.75
CA GLN A 6 4.55 -4.49 -2.61
C GLN A 6 5.48 -3.76 -3.60
N CYS A 7 6.78 -3.82 -3.33
CA CYS A 7 7.82 -3.17 -4.14
C CYS A 7 9.00 -4.12 -4.29
N SER A 8 9.55 -4.24 -5.49
CA SER A 8 10.75 -5.05 -5.79
C SER A 8 12.02 -4.48 -5.14
N HIS A 9 11.98 -3.21 -4.70
CA HIS A 9 13.09 -2.50 -4.07
C HIS A 9 12.65 -1.90 -2.72
N PRO A 10 12.41 -2.76 -1.71
CA PRO A 10 12.03 -2.33 -0.37
C PRO A 10 13.02 -1.32 0.22
N GLY A 11 12.53 -0.16 0.65
CA GLY A 11 13.31 0.84 1.40
C GLY A 11 14.09 1.86 0.59
N SER A 12 13.91 1.91 -0.75
CA SER A 12 14.48 3.01 -1.54
C SER A 12 13.81 4.35 -1.20
N ASN A 13 14.56 5.45 -1.23
CA ASN A 13 13.99 6.81 -1.08
C ASN A 13 12.88 7.07 -2.12
N TRP A 14 13.04 6.48 -3.30
CA TRP A 14 12.06 6.57 -4.38
C TRP A 14 10.71 5.93 -4.01
N SER A 15 10.72 4.77 -3.34
CA SER A 15 9.49 4.16 -2.85
C SER A 15 8.79 4.99 -1.78
N LYS A 16 9.54 5.70 -0.91
CA LYS A 16 8.96 6.60 0.10
C LYS A 16 8.24 7.80 -0.54
N GLU A 17 8.82 8.38 -1.59
CA GLU A 17 8.21 9.47 -2.34
C GLU A 17 6.92 9.03 -3.04
N LEU A 18 6.93 7.88 -3.72
CA LEU A 18 5.72 7.33 -4.36
C LEU A 18 4.58 7.06 -3.36
N ILE A 19 4.92 6.53 -2.18
CA ILE A 19 3.95 6.30 -1.11
C ILE A 19 3.35 7.61 -0.61
N LYS A 20 4.20 8.63 -0.40
CA LYS A 20 3.76 9.96 0.04
C LYS A 20 2.79 10.57 -0.98
N ASP A 21 3.13 10.50 -2.25
CA ASP A 21 2.29 11.02 -3.33
C ASP A 21 0.96 10.27 -3.39
N ALA A 22 0.95 8.94 -3.23
CA ALA A 22 -0.27 8.15 -3.19
C ALA A 22 -1.19 8.50 -1.99
N ILE A 23 -0.62 8.87 -0.85
CA ILE A 23 -1.38 9.32 0.34
C ILE A 23 -1.98 10.70 0.08
N LEU A 24 -1.22 11.62 -0.52
CA LEU A 24 -1.69 12.98 -0.82
C LEU A 24 -2.77 13.01 -1.90
N ASP A 25 -2.66 12.13 -2.91
CA ASP A 25 -3.67 11.98 -3.98
C ASP A 25 -4.96 11.31 -3.47
N ASN A 26 -4.89 10.60 -2.34
CA ASN A 26 -6.05 9.92 -1.78
C ASN A 26 -7.01 10.90 -1.09
N ASP A 27 -8.24 10.98 -1.59
CA ASP A 27 -9.29 11.86 -1.07
C ASP A 27 -9.65 11.65 0.40
N PHE A 28 -9.44 10.45 0.96
CA PHE A 28 -9.68 10.17 2.38
C PHE A 28 -8.51 10.60 3.28
N MET A 29 -7.29 10.70 2.73
CA MET A 29 -6.07 10.98 3.48
C MET A 29 -5.51 12.39 3.27
N LYS A 30 -6.04 13.15 2.30
CA LYS A 30 -5.60 14.53 1.97
C LYS A 30 -5.68 15.55 3.10
N ASN A 31 -6.43 15.27 4.17
CA ASN A 31 -6.57 16.16 5.33
C ASN A 31 -5.54 15.87 6.45
N LEU A 32 -4.62 14.93 6.24
CA LEU A 32 -3.54 14.64 7.17
C LEU A 32 -2.46 15.73 7.10
N GLU A 33 -1.93 16.11 8.26
CA GLU A 33 -0.78 16.99 8.34
C GLU A 33 0.46 16.30 7.76
N LEU A 34 1.40 17.07 7.21
CA LEU A 34 2.63 16.53 6.61
C LEU A 34 3.44 15.66 7.59
N SER A 35 3.40 15.98 8.89
CA SER A 35 4.05 15.17 9.94
C SER A 35 3.41 13.78 10.09
N GLN A 36 2.08 13.70 10.02
CA GLN A 36 1.34 12.44 10.09
C GLN A 36 1.60 11.58 8.85
N ILE A 37 1.67 12.21 7.68
CA ILE A 37 2.04 11.52 6.44
C ILE A 37 3.46 10.96 6.53
N GLN A 38 4.40 11.71 7.09
CA GLN A 38 5.77 11.24 7.28
C GLN A 38 5.83 10.04 8.24
N GLU A 39 5.13 10.09 9.37
CA GLU A 39 5.04 8.97 10.31
C GLU A 39 4.44 7.71 9.65
N ILE A 40 3.43 7.90 8.79
CA ILE A 40 2.82 6.82 8.03
C ILE A 40 3.84 6.20 7.06
N VAL A 41 4.54 7.01 6.27
CA VAL A 41 5.56 6.55 5.31
C VAL A 41 6.69 5.82 6.04
N ASP A 42 7.11 6.32 7.21
CA ASP A 42 8.19 5.71 7.99
C ASP A 42 7.76 4.41 8.70
N CYS A 43 6.48 4.25 9.01
CA CYS A 43 5.93 3.00 9.54
C CYS A 43 5.52 2.00 8.44
N MET A 44 5.51 2.39 7.16
CA MET A 44 5.26 1.46 6.05
C MET A 44 6.44 0.51 5.90
N TYR A 45 6.12 -0.76 5.68
CA TYR A 45 7.11 -1.78 5.41
C TYR A 45 6.71 -2.64 4.21
N PRO A 46 7.69 -3.14 3.46
CA PRO A 46 7.42 -4.01 2.33
C PRO A 46 6.80 -5.33 2.79
N VAL A 47 5.84 -5.84 2.02
CA VAL A 47 5.30 -7.18 2.19
C VAL A 47 5.25 -7.87 0.85
N GLU A 48 5.86 -9.05 0.79
CA GLU A 48 5.80 -9.93 -0.37
C GLU A 48 4.63 -10.89 -0.24
N TYR A 49 3.80 -10.92 -1.28
CA TYR A 49 2.72 -11.88 -1.41
C TYR A 49 3.05 -12.87 -2.52
N GLY A 50 2.88 -14.16 -2.25
CA GLY A 50 3.04 -15.19 -3.26
C GLY A 50 1.93 -15.14 -4.31
N LYS A 51 2.18 -15.74 -5.47
CA LYS A 51 1.16 -15.94 -6.50
C LYS A 51 -0.11 -16.58 -5.91
N ASP A 52 -1.27 -16.07 -6.29
CA ASP A 52 -2.60 -16.48 -5.80
C ASP A 52 -2.91 -16.16 -4.32
N SER A 53 -2.09 -15.34 -3.65
CA SER A 53 -2.39 -14.90 -2.27
C SER A 53 -3.66 -14.05 -2.21
N CYS A 54 -4.55 -14.38 -1.28
CA CYS A 54 -5.69 -13.53 -0.93
C CYS A 54 -5.25 -12.50 0.12
N ILE A 55 -5.17 -11.23 -0.28
CA ILE A 55 -4.69 -10.14 0.57
C ILE A 55 -5.86 -9.49 1.33
N ILE A 56 -7.02 -9.40 0.68
CA ILE A 56 -8.24 -8.80 1.23
C ILE A 56 -9.37 -9.79 1.10
N LYS A 57 -10.04 -10.07 2.22
CA LYS A 57 -11.19 -10.95 2.31
C LYS A 57 -12.40 -10.15 2.79
N GLU A 58 -13.52 -10.25 2.09
CA GLU A 58 -14.77 -9.63 2.51
C GLU A 58 -15.24 -10.20 3.87
N GLY A 59 -15.73 -9.32 4.74
CA GLY A 59 -16.14 -9.65 6.10
C GLY A 59 -15.03 -9.53 7.16
N ASP A 60 -13.77 -9.38 6.76
CA ASP A 60 -12.66 -9.11 7.69
C ASP A 60 -12.63 -7.62 8.09
N VAL A 61 -12.09 -7.35 9.28
CA VAL A 61 -11.98 -5.99 9.83
C VAL A 61 -10.97 -5.18 9.00
N GLY A 62 -11.47 -4.19 8.25
CA GLY A 62 -10.68 -3.26 7.43
C GLY A 62 -9.80 -2.33 8.26
N SER A 63 -8.62 -2.80 8.66
CA SER A 63 -7.65 -2.07 9.50
C SER A 63 -6.31 -1.83 8.80
N LEU A 64 -6.23 -2.19 7.52
CA LEU A 64 -5.02 -2.21 6.70
C LEU A 64 -5.22 -1.35 5.45
N VAL A 65 -4.16 -0.66 5.02
CA VAL A 65 -4.11 0.06 3.75
C VAL A 65 -2.94 -0.47 2.93
N TYR A 66 -3.16 -0.64 1.64
CA TYR A 66 -2.19 -1.23 0.73
C TYR A 66 -1.80 -0.21 -0.33
N VAL A 67 -0.50 -0.07 -0.55
CA VAL A 67 0.07 0.68 -1.67
C VAL A 67 0.79 -0.31 -2.56
N MET A 68 0.44 -0.36 -3.84
CA MET A 68 1.04 -1.29 -4.79
C MET A 68 1.77 -0.52 -5.88
N GLU A 69 3.04 -0.87 -6.09
CA GLU A 69 3.81 -0.38 -7.22
C GLU A 69 3.66 -1.38 -8.39
N VAL A 70 3.09 -0.94 -9.50
CA VAL A 70 2.91 -1.79 -10.70
C VAL A 70 3.97 -1.41 -11.74
N ILE A 71 5.00 -2.24 -11.86
CA ILE A 71 5.97 -2.18 -12.97
C ILE A 71 5.36 -2.93 -14.17
N SER A 72 5.27 -2.23 -15.30
CA SER A 72 4.50 -2.61 -16.48
C SER A 72 5.03 -3.88 -17.18
N ALA A 73 4.32 -5.00 -17.03
CA ALA A 73 4.00 -5.94 -18.13
C ALA A 73 2.91 -6.96 -17.73
N GLU A 74 2.87 -7.41 -16.48
CA GLU A 74 1.86 -8.33 -15.97
C GLU A 74 1.03 -7.63 -14.89
N ARG A 75 -0.22 -7.28 -15.21
CA ARG A 75 -1.18 -6.84 -14.22
C ARG A 75 -1.58 -8.06 -13.38
N GLU A 76 -0.81 -8.39 -12.36
CA GLU A 76 -1.23 -9.39 -11.39
C GLU A 76 -2.39 -8.80 -10.60
N LYS A 77 -3.62 -9.24 -10.92
CA LYS A 77 -4.84 -8.73 -10.31
C LYS A 77 -4.88 -9.21 -8.87
N ILE A 78 -4.79 -8.29 -7.90
CA ILE A 78 -5.09 -8.61 -6.50
C ILE A 78 -6.48 -9.25 -6.45
N ARG A 79 -6.53 -10.50 -5.98
CA ARG A 79 -7.78 -11.25 -5.88
C ARG A 79 -8.52 -10.79 -4.62
N VAL A 80 -9.43 -9.84 -4.81
CA VAL A 80 -10.45 -9.49 -3.81
C VAL A 80 -11.51 -10.59 -3.86
N ASN A 81 -11.64 -11.35 -2.78
CA ASN A 81 -12.65 -12.40 -2.68
C ASN A 81 -13.94 -11.78 -2.13
N TYR A 82 -14.94 -11.64 -3.01
CA TYR A 82 -16.29 -11.23 -2.63
C TYR A 82 -17.06 -12.49 -2.24
N GLY A 83 -17.58 -12.51 -1.01
CA GLY A 83 -18.33 -13.64 -0.44
C GLY A 83 -19.78 -13.65 -0.87
#